data_AF-A0A9N9N8J5-F1
#
_entry.id   AF-A0A9N9N8J5-F1
#
_cell.length_a   1.000
_cell.length_b   1.000
_cell.length_c   1.000
_cell.angle_alpha   90.00
_cell.angle_beta   90.00
_cell.angle_gamma   90.00
#
_symmetry.space_group_name_H-M   'P 1'
#
loop_
_entity.id
_entity.type
_entity.pdbx_description
1 polymer ?
#
loop_
_entity_poly.entity_id
_entity_poly.type
_entity_poly.pdbx_seq_one_letter_code
_entity_poly.pdbx_strand_id
1 'polypeptide(L)'
;MSSFEVVKGYDVEQLVTFLREKNLGLKKKEYKIFRRERVNGRQFLLLTREKLLADPYKFPGGPTEDLAELIDELNKQIIFQGSLFS
;
A
#
# COMPACT_ATOMS: atom_id res chain seq x y z
N MET A 1 12.25 6.28 -12.42
CA MET A 1 11.09 6.58 -11.54
C MET A 1 11.20 5.70 -10.30
N SER A 2 11.02 6.26 -9.10
CA SER A 2 11.02 5.45 -7.86
C SER A 2 9.77 4.58 -7.79
N SER A 3 9.82 3.49 -7.01
CA SER A 3 8.64 2.64 -6.79
C SER A 3 7.49 3.44 -6.19
N PHE A 4 7.80 4.45 -5.37
CA PHE A 4 6.82 5.39 -4.84
C PHE A 4 6.06 6.15 -5.94
N GLU A 5 6.77 6.84 -6.85
CA GLU A 5 6.11 7.66 -7.88
C GLU A 5 5.29 6.79 -8.84
N VAL A 6 5.74 5.55 -9.11
CA VAL A 6 4.97 4.58 -9.89
C VAL A 6 3.69 4.17 -9.15
N VAL A 7 3.80 3.71 -7.89
CA VAL A 7 2.65 3.25 -7.10
C VAL A 7 1.66 4.39 -6.88
N LYS A 8 2.12 5.61 -6.60
CA LYS A 8 1.28 6.79 -6.39
C LYS A 8 0.35 7.08 -7.58
N GLY A 9 0.78 6.75 -8.80
CA GLY A 9 0.00 6.91 -10.03
C GLY A 9 -1.01 5.80 -10.30
N TYR A 10 -1.01 4.71 -9.53
CA TYR A 10 -1.91 3.58 -9.79
C TYR A 10 -3.37 3.90 -9.52
N ASP A 11 -4.22 3.47 -10.45
CA ASP A 11 -5.64 3.26 -10.17
C ASP A 11 -5.86 2.05 -9.23
N VAL A 12 -7.12 1.76 -8.92
CA VAL A 12 -7.51 0.69 -8.00
C VAL A 12 -7.08 -0.69 -8.51
N GLU A 13 -7.21 -0.97 -9.81
CA GLU A 13 -6.90 -2.30 -10.37
C GLU A 13 -5.40 -2.50 -10.56
N GLN A 14 -4.68 -1.44 -10.93
CA GLN A 14 -3.22 -1.42 -10.96
C GLN A 14 -2.64 -1.66 -9.57
N LEU A 15 -3.19 -1.01 -8.53
CA LEU A 15 -2.78 -1.25 -7.14
C LEU A 15 -3.03 -2.71 -6.74
N VAL A 16 -4.21 -3.27 -7.02
CA VAL A 16 -4.51 -4.66 -6.67
C VAL A 16 -3.60 -5.64 -7.40
N THR A 17 -3.26 -5.37 -8.66
CA THR A 17 -2.32 -6.18 -9.44
C THR A 17 -0.93 -6.15 -8.81
N PHE A 18 -0.41 -4.96 -8.50
CA PHE A 18 0.84 -4.78 -7.79
C PHE A 18 0.89 -5.53 -6.45
N LEU A 19 -0.17 -5.44 -5.64
CA LEU A 19 -0.23 -6.14 -4.34
C LEU A 19 -0.32 -7.67 -4.47
N ARG A 20 -0.73 -8.21 -5.63
CA ARG A 20 -0.68 -9.66 -5.91
C ARG A 20 0.74 -10.14 -6.18
N GLU A 21 1.52 -9.32 -6.85
CA GLU A 21 2.92 -9.62 -7.17
C GLU A 21 3.82 -9.58 -5.93
N LYS A 22 3.43 -8.82 -4.89
CA LYS A 22 4.17 -8.70 -3.62
C LYS A 22 4.07 -9.90 -2.69
N ASN A 23 3.20 -10.88 -2.98
CA ASN A 23 3.05 -12.11 -2.19
C ASN A 23 2.87 -11.91 -0.66
N LEU A 24 2.11 -10.88 -0.27
CA LEU A 24 1.87 -10.49 1.14
C LEU A 24 0.88 -11.42 1.89
N GLY A 25 0.70 -12.67 1.44
CA GLY A 25 -0.25 -13.61 2.04
C GLY A 25 -1.74 -13.20 2.02
N LEU A 26 -2.10 -12.12 1.32
CA LEU A 26 -3.48 -11.64 1.23
C LEU A 26 -4.37 -12.65 0.50
N LYS A 27 -5.59 -12.85 0.99
CA LYS A 27 -6.58 -13.69 0.31
C LYS A 27 -7.47 -12.83 -0.58
N LYS A 28 -8.30 -13.51 -1.38
CA LYS A 28 -9.23 -12.86 -2.31
C LYS A 28 -10.12 -11.80 -1.65
N LYS A 29 -10.49 -11.98 -0.37
CA LYS A 29 -11.34 -11.05 0.37
C LYS A 29 -10.61 -9.74 0.69
N GLU A 30 -9.34 -9.80 1.08
CA GLU A 30 -8.51 -8.63 1.35
C GLU A 30 -8.33 -7.79 0.07
N TYR A 31 -8.05 -8.43 -1.06
CA TYR A 31 -7.97 -7.72 -2.34
C TYR A 31 -9.29 -7.03 -2.74
N LYS A 32 -10.44 -7.58 -2.35
CA LYS A 32 -11.75 -6.95 -2.61
C LYS A 32 -11.97 -5.69 -1.78
N ILE A 33 -11.31 -5.55 -0.63
CA ILE A 33 -11.45 -4.37 0.23
C ILE A 33 -10.94 -3.13 -0.50
N PHE A 34 -9.76 -3.21 -1.13
CA PHE A 34 -9.22 -2.09 -1.93
C PHE A 34 -10.19 -1.65 -3.03
N ARG A 35 -10.84 -2.61 -3.71
CA ARG A 35 -11.87 -2.31 -4.73
C ARG A 35 -13.13 -1.69 -4.15
N ARG A 36 -13.65 -2.27 -3.05
CA ARG A 36 -14.88 -1.82 -2.39
C ARG A 36 -14.74 -0.40 -1.86
N GLU A 37 -13.62 -0.10 -1.21
CA GLU A 37 -13.29 1.21 -0.65
C GLU A 37 -12.65 2.16 -1.68
N ARG A 38 -12.49 1.70 -2.94
CA ARG A 38 -11.91 2.47 -4.05
C ARG A 38 -10.54 3.06 -3.74
N VAL A 39 -9.70 2.29 -3.06
CA VAL A 39 -8.34 2.70 -2.68
C VAL A 39 -7.45 2.64 -3.92
N ASN A 40 -7.00 3.81 -4.39
CA ASN A 40 -5.96 3.93 -5.41
C ASN A 40 -4.57 4.01 -4.77
N GLY A 41 -3.52 4.02 -5.60
CA GLY A 41 -2.15 3.99 -5.13
C GLY A 41 -1.76 5.18 -4.24
N ARG A 42 -2.21 6.40 -4.57
CA ARG A 42 -2.01 7.57 -3.70
C ARG A 42 -2.64 7.39 -2.31
N GLN A 43 -3.86 6.86 -2.24
CA GLN A 43 -4.55 6.63 -0.97
C GLN A 43 -3.90 5.50 -0.17
N PHE A 44 -3.46 4.45 -0.85
CA PHE A 44 -2.75 3.33 -0.25
C PHE A 44 -1.49 3.78 0.51
N LEU A 45 -0.68 4.64 -0.10
CA LEU A 45 0.55 5.18 0.51
C LEU A 45 0.30 6.06 1.75
N LEU A 46 -0.96 6.45 2.00
CA LEU A 46 -1.40 7.22 3.18
C LEU A 46 -2.10 6.35 4.24
N LEU A 47 -2.22 5.05 4.00
CA LEU A 47 -2.70 4.12 5.01
C LEU A 47 -1.63 3.94 6.08
N THR A 48 -2.12 3.75 7.31
CA THR A 48 -1.28 3.41 8.45
C THR A 48 -1.76 2.07 9.00
N ARG A 49 -0.94 1.46 9.85
CA ARG A 49 -1.31 0.26 10.60
C ARG A 49 -2.67 0.42 11.30
N GLU A 50 -2.90 1.57 11.94
CA GLU A 50 -4.15 1.86 12.65
C GLU A 50 -5.34 1.94 11.69
N LYS A 51 -5.19 2.59 10.54
CA LYS A 51 -6.25 2.65 9.53
C LYS A 51 -6.58 1.26 8.99
N LEU A 52 -5.57 0.43 8.73
CA LEU A 52 -5.77 -0.94 8.23
C LEU A 52 -6.57 -1.80 9.22
N LEU A 53 -6.39 -1.62 10.52
CA LEU A 53 -7.13 -2.32 11.57
C LEU A 53 -8.56 -1.78 11.78
N ALA A 54 -8.78 -0.50 11.53
CA ALA A 54 -10.05 0.18 11.77
C ALA A 54 -11.05 0.01 10.61
N ASP A 55 -12.29 0.41 10.83
CA ASP A 55 -13.25 0.62 9.75
C ASP A 55 -12.73 1.68 8.76
N PRO A 56 -12.98 1.50 7.44
CA PRO A 56 -13.79 0.46 6.82
C PRO A 56 -12.99 -0.82 6.44
N TYR A 57 -11.69 -0.86 6.75
CA TYR A 57 -10.77 -1.86 6.22
C TYR A 57 -10.76 -3.16 7.03
N LYS A 58 -10.61 -3.09 8.36
CA LYS A 58 -10.64 -4.22 9.30
C LYS A 58 -9.80 -5.43 8.83
N PHE A 59 -8.56 -5.18 8.41
CA PHE A 59 -7.64 -6.25 8.03
C PHE A 59 -7.23 -7.10 9.24
N PRO A 60 -6.97 -8.41 9.05
CA PRO A 60 -6.36 -9.23 10.09
C PRO A 60 -4.95 -8.74 10.48
N GLY A 61 -4.52 -9.02 11.70
CA GLY A 61 -3.26 -8.50 12.25
C GLY A 61 -2.02 -8.77 11.40
N GLY A 62 -1.76 -10.02 10.99
CA GLY A 62 -0.59 -10.36 10.15
C GLY A 62 -0.53 -9.56 8.83
N PRO A 63 -1.56 -9.68 7.96
CA PRO A 63 -1.69 -8.86 6.75
C PRO A 63 -1.53 -7.35 6.96
N THR A 64 -2.00 -6.84 8.10
CA THR A 64 -1.83 -5.42 8.44
C THR A 64 -0.36 -5.05 8.61
N GLU A 65 0.44 -5.88 9.30
CA GLU A 65 1.87 -5.60 9.47
C GLU A 65 2.59 -5.64 8.12
N ASP A 66 2.35 -6.67 7.31
CA ASP A 66 2.98 -6.81 5.98
C ASP A 66 2.65 -5.62 5.06
N LEU A 67 1.41 -5.13 5.11
CA LEU A 67 1.00 -3.95 4.34
C LEU A 67 1.63 -2.66 4.87
N ALA A 68 1.70 -2.49 6.20
CA ALA A 68 2.28 -1.31 6.81
C ALA A 68 3.80 -1.23 6.53
N GLU A 69 4.51 -2.35 6.60
CA GLU A 69 5.93 -2.43 6.25
C GLU A 69 6.17 -2.07 4.78
N LEU A 70 5.38 -2.65 3.85
CA LEU A 70 5.47 -2.29 2.44
C LEU A 70 5.24 -0.79 2.18
N ILE A 71 4.26 -0.18 2.85
CA ILE A 71 3.99 1.26 2.73
C ILE A 71 5.19 2.08 3.22
N ASP A 72 5.79 1.70 4.35
CA ASP A 72 6.96 2.37 4.89
C ASP A 72 8.18 2.24 3.97
N GLU A 73 8.44 1.05 3.42
CA GLU A 73 9.50 0.83 2.42
C GLU A 73 9.32 1.72 1.18
N LEU A 74 8.09 1.82 0.67
CA LEU A 74 7.78 2.66 -0.48
C LEU A 74 8.00 4.15 -0.15
N ASN A 75 7.58 4.60 1.04
CA ASN A 75 7.72 5.99 1.45
C ASN A 75 9.18 6.38 1.76
N LYS A 76 9.99 5.47 2.30
CA LYS A 76 11.43 5.71 2.56
C LYS A 76 12.24 5.97 1.29
N GLN A 77 11.84 5.41 0.14
CA GLN A 77 12.50 5.66 -1.14
C GLN A 77 12.43 7.14 -1.58
N ILE A 78 11.52 7.94 -1.01
CA ILE A 78 11.46 9.40 -1.20
C ILE A 78 12.59 10.10 -0.45
N ILE A 79 12.83 9.69 0.80
CA ILE A 79 13.76 10.36 1.73
C ILE A 79 15.20 10.23 1.23
N PHE A 80 15.58 9.07 0.70
CA PHE A 80 16.93 8.86 0.14
C PHE A 80 17.22 9.67 -1.14
N GLN A 81 16.19 10.03 -1.92
CA GLN A 81 16.41 10.91 -3.08
C GLN A 81 16.54 12.37 -2.65
N GLY A 82 15.90 12.78 -1.56
CA GLY A 82 16.07 14.13 -1.00
C GLY A 82 17.46 14.39 -0.39
N SER A 83 18.10 13.36 0.18
CA SER A 83 19.42 13.50 0.83
C SER A 83 20.63 13.43 -0.10
N LEU A 84 20.44 13.08 -1.38
CA LEU A 84 21.51 13.02 -2.39
C LEU A 84 21.70 14.37 -3.12
N PHE A 85 20.81 15.35 -2.88
CA PHE A 85 20.84 16.67 -3.50
C PHE A 85 20.88 17.83 -2.50
N SER A 86 21.15 17.55 -1.21
CA SER A 86 21.27 18.55 -0.13
C SER A 86 22.72 18.76 0.29
#